data_AF-A0A7J5ASC9-F1
#
_entry.id   AF-A0A7J5ASC9-F1
#
_cell.length_a   1.000
_cell.length_b   1.000
_cell.length_c   1.000
_cell.angle_alpha   90.00
_cell.angle_beta   90.00
_cell.angle_gamma   90.00
#
_symmetry.space_group_name_H-M   'P 1'
#
loop_
_entity.id
_entity.type
_entity.pdbx_description
1 polymer ?
#
loop_
_entity_poly.entity_id
_entity_poly.type
_entity_poly.pdbx_seq_one_letter_code
_entity_poly.pdbx_strand_id
1 'polypeptide(L)'
;MKTNCFLKLLALTFTLTITSCQENGLEEITSKQKKSSKNVGSKSSLKKKVLVVGFDGIQFGKITETSTPNLDKLNIVKAYAGGIDNTASEQKTSSGPGWTTILTGVWVNKHGVADNSTSNKSKVKSVFELIKNSKPNLKTASVVTWAPIHDFFRDKLNFIDYHSKSGGDENTVTGAIHAIKNEESDFVFVHLDDVDGVGHSLGFGNSYNKAITKADEQFGRIVAEIEKRTDEDWLIMVVTDHGRGSGGYNHGGQTTQEKTIFVGMNKVGNEEFTSSVPTIPNKDYQGIYGYVAQTAIVPSVLTHLGISIQKEWQLNSTSLIGNVGVRKVMMHNLNTIYWSSNSSGNVEIYKNNSFLSSISASQGLYTDISSDGSVNYTLMLNGQSGSVALNNSKIIAGLDWNDMINNRAYFFRSDNKYVRYNKTLDKSDSGYPKETNNSSWPGLGAYKEAISAAFKWHNNKGYFFLSDGRYIRYDMNSDSVDSGYPTTITNGNWPGLEPYKNKIIAALNWNNSKAYFFLNDGTYIRYSISNDEVDSGYPKPINNSTWAGLGDYKTKITAAVDWNSTFCYFFLNNNTYIKYSKITDSAVSGYPKPLNNSTWPGLNN
;
A
#
# COMPACT_ATOMS: atom_id res chain seq x y z
N MET A 1 51.04 -23.10 -8.01
CA MET A 1 51.41 -24.52 -7.76
C MET A 1 51.64 -24.72 -6.27
N LYS A 2 51.49 -25.97 -5.79
CA LYS A 2 51.99 -26.62 -4.54
C LYS A 2 52.88 -25.75 -3.59
N THR A 3 52.82 -25.83 -2.25
CA THR A 3 52.44 -26.98 -1.38
C THR A 3 52.16 -26.52 0.07
N ASN A 4 51.30 -27.24 0.81
CA ASN A 4 51.25 -27.21 2.28
C ASN A 4 52.37 -28.05 2.91
N CYS A 5 52.86 -27.67 4.11
CA CYS A 5 53.38 -28.58 5.15
C CYS A 5 53.60 -27.77 6.46
N PHE A 6 52.92 -28.04 7.57
CA PHE A 6 53.40 -28.72 8.79
C PHE A 6 52.53 -28.23 10.00
N LEU A 7 52.34 -28.89 11.16
CA LEU A 7 52.59 -30.28 11.62
C LEU A 7 51.68 -30.59 12.85
N LYS A 8 51.20 -31.85 12.97
CA LYS A 8 50.70 -32.63 14.14
C LYS A 8 50.36 -31.96 15.49
N LEU A 9 49.26 -32.44 16.12
CA LEU A 9 49.37 -33.32 17.30
C LEU A 9 48.19 -34.32 17.41
N LEU A 10 48.46 -35.53 17.95
CA LEU A 10 47.48 -36.56 18.32
C LEU A 10 46.71 -36.09 19.59
N ALA A 11 45.38 -36.22 19.71
CA ALA A 11 44.52 -37.41 19.73
C ALA A 11 44.52 -38.18 21.07
N LEU A 12 43.40 -38.10 21.80
CA LEU A 12 42.96 -39.13 22.74
C LEU A 12 41.43 -39.13 22.86
N THR A 13 40.81 -40.26 22.52
CA THR A 13 39.36 -40.51 22.63
C THR A 13 39.03 -41.17 23.96
N PHE A 14 37.93 -40.77 24.60
CA PHE A 14 37.31 -41.57 25.66
C PHE A 14 35.79 -41.57 25.51
N THR A 15 35.23 -42.76 25.29
CA THR A 15 33.79 -43.05 25.33
C THR A 15 33.34 -43.15 26.78
N LEU A 16 32.20 -42.53 27.13
CA LEU A 16 31.50 -42.79 28.39
C LEU A 16 30.17 -43.49 28.12
N THR A 17 30.03 -44.70 28.65
CA THR A 17 28.78 -45.45 28.76
C THR A 17 27.97 -44.98 29.96
N ILE A 18 26.65 -44.93 29.84
CA ILE A 18 25.74 -44.55 30.93
C ILE A 18 25.25 -45.84 31.62
N THR A 19 25.45 -45.95 32.92
CA THR A 19 24.81 -46.97 33.77
C THR A 19 24.32 -46.36 35.09
N SER A 20 23.14 -46.79 35.51
CA SER A 20 22.43 -46.35 36.71
C SER A 20 22.89 -47.08 37.98
N CYS A 21 22.87 -46.41 39.14
CA CYS A 21 22.05 -46.81 40.31
C CYS A 21 22.21 -45.90 41.54
N GLN A 22 21.14 -45.90 42.35
CA GLN A 22 20.98 -45.55 43.78
C GLN A 22 22.09 -46.14 44.69
N GLU A 23 22.32 -45.76 45.97
CA GLU A 23 21.61 -44.87 46.91
C GLU A 23 22.48 -44.54 48.16
N ASN A 24 21.98 -43.64 49.04
CA ASN A 24 22.28 -43.50 50.48
C ASN A 24 23.73 -43.13 50.91
N GLY A 25 23.94 -42.22 51.87
CA GLY A 25 23.02 -41.37 52.63
C GLY A 25 23.76 -40.70 53.80
N LEU A 26 23.17 -39.66 54.41
CA LEU A 26 23.44 -39.19 55.78
C LEU A 26 22.56 -37.96 56.09
N GLU A 27 21.40 -38.21 56.68
CA GLU A 27 20.72 -37.21 57.50
C GLU A 27 21.38 -37.18 58.88
N GLU A 28 21.84 -36.01 59.34
CA GLU A 28 21.54 -35.44 60.66
C GLU A 28 22.28 -34.10 60.86
N ILE A 29 21.87 -33.33 61.87
CA ILE A 29 22.46 -32.04 62.29
C ILE A 29 22.35 -30.88 61.27
N THR A 30 21.15 -30.27 61.19
CA THR A 30 20.96 -28.82 61.49
C THR A 30 19.48 -28.40 61.42
N SER A 31 18.63 -28.95 62.29
CA SER A 31 17.24 -28.52 62.49
C SER A 31 17.09 -27.14 63.18
N LYS A 32 18.10 -26.26 63.10
CA LYS A 32 18.18 -24.95 63.76
C LYS A 32 18.47 -23.77 62.81
N GLN A 33 17.80 -23.73 61.65
CA GLN A 33 17.68 -22.49 60.85
C GLN A 33 16.29 -22.25 60.23
N LYS A 34 15.23 -22.82 60.83
CA LYS A 34 13.83 -22.44 60.52
C LYS A 34 13.43 -21.13 61.21
N LYS A 35 13.86 -20.00 60.65
CA LYS A 35 13.18 -18.67 60.70
C LYS A 35 13.98 -17.67 59.87
N SER A 36 13.32 -17.03 58.90
CA SER A 36 13.87 -16.06 57.92
C SER A 36 14.28 -16.60 56.53
N SER A 37 13.35 -17.26 55.83
CA SER A 37 13.15 -16.95 54.41
C SER A 37 11.86 -16.14 54.26
N LYS A 38 12.00 -14.84 54.01
CA LYS A 38 10.87 -14.07 53.45
C LYS A 38 10.57 -14.65 52.07
N ASN A 39 9.30 -14.84 51.76
CA ASN A 39 8.88 -15.04 50.37
C ASN A 39 9.46 -13.90 49.53
N VAL A 40 10.42 -14.21 48.67
CA VAL A 40 10.72 -13.37 47.51
C VAL A 40 9.57 -13.60 46.56
N GLY A 41 8.47 -12.87 46.78
CA GLY A 41 7.34 -12.87 45.86
C GLY A 41 7.86 -12.55 44.47
N SER A 42 7.35 -13.25 43.46
CA SER A 42 7.64 -12.90 42.08
C SER A 42 7.32 -11.41 41.90
N LYS A 43 8.29 -10.64 41.37
CA LYS A 43 8.00 -9.26 40.98
C LYS A 43 6.86 -9.33 39.97
N SER A 44 5.68 -8.86 40.38
CA SER A 44 4.54 -8.68 39.48
C SER A 44 5.04 -7.87 38.29
N SER A 45 4.97 -8.45 37.09
CA SER A 45 5.27 -7.69 35.87
C SER A 45 4.28 -6.53 35.79
N LEU A 46 4.80 -5.30 35.74
CA LEU A 46 3.98 -4.08 35.65
C LEU A 46 2.97 -4.21 34.50
N LYS A 47 1.74 -3.73 34.72
CA LYS A 47 0.67 -3.82 33.71
C LYS A 47 1.09 -3.01 32.49
N LYS A 48 1.07 -3.62 31.29
CA LYS A 48 1.45 -2.95 30.06
C LYS A 48 0.33 -2.02 29.61
N LYS A 49 0.63 -0.73 29.52
CA LYS A 49 -0.30 0.35 29.16
C LYS A 49 0.27 1.16 28.00
N VAL A 50 -0.59 1.75 27.17
CA VAL A 50 -0.17 2.58 26.04
C VAL A 50 -1.00 3.86 25.94
N LEU A 51 -0.32 5.01 25.84
CA LEU A 51 -0.90 6.30 25.45
C LEU A 51 -0.35 6.68 24.07
N VAL A 52 -1.21 7.03 23.13
CA VAL A 52 -0.85 7.67 21.86
C VAL A 52 -1.54 9.03 21.81
N VAL A 53 -0.75 10.11 21.73
CA VAL A 53 -1.26 11.47 21.55
C VAL A 53 -0.95 11.94 20.13
N GLY A 54 -2.00 12.16 19.36
CA GLY A 54 -1.97 12.85 18.08
C GLY A 54 -2.09 14.36 18.27
N PHE A 55 -1.20 15.11 17.64
CA PHE A 55 -1.34 16.56 17.46
C PHE A 55 -1.57 16.86 15.99
N ASP A 56 -2.68 17.49 15.64
CA ASP A 56 -3.02 17.80 14.26
C ASP A 56 -2.09 18.89 13.70
N GLY A 57 -1.46 18.59 12.55
CA GLY A 57 -0.76 19.58 11.75
C GLY A 57 0.43 20.32 12.41
N ILE A 58 1.07 19.76 13.46
CA ILE A 58 2.32 20.31 14.03
C ILE A 58 3.49 20.09 13.06
N GLN A 59 4.17 21.16 12.63
CA GLN A 59 5.37 21.06 11.80
C GLN A 59 6.58 20.63 12.63
N PHE A 60 7.25 19.54 12.26
CA PHE A 60 8.43 19.00 12.99
C PHE A 60 9.48 20.06 13.36
N GLY A 61 9.90 20.91 12.41
CA GLY A 61 10.91 21.95 12.65
C GLY A 61 10.48 23.04 13.64
N LYS A 62 9.18 23.19 13.92
CA LYS A 62 8.66 24.18 14.88
C LYS A 62 8.71 23.71 16.33
N ILE A 63 8.90 22.41 16.60
CA ILE A 63 9.11 21.89 17.95
C ILE A 63 10.40 22.49 18.52
N THR A 64 11.52 22.36 17.82
CA THR A 64 12.83 22.90 18.24
C THR A 64 12.92 24.43 18.26
N GLU A 65 11.92 25.14 17.72
CA GLU A 65 11.83 26.61 17.73
C GLU A 65 10.84 27.14 18.79
N THR A 66 10.20 26.25 19.55
CA THR A 66 9.13 26.57 20.52
C THR A 66 9.49 25.98 21.89
N SER A 67 9.01 26.59 22.98
CA SER A 67 9.16 25.98 24.30
C SER A 67 8.15 24.84 24.46
N THR A 68 8.64 23.60 24.52
CA THR A 68 7.84 22.37 24.64
C THR A 68 8.36 21.43 25.75
N PRO A 69 8.44 21.89 27.01
CA PRO A 69 9.14 21.19 28.10
C PRO A 69 8.56 19.81 28.48
N ASN A 70 7.37 19.42 27.99
CA ASN A 70 6.83 18.08 28.21
C ASN A 70 7.16 17.13 27.05
N LEU A 71 7.11 17.61 25.80
CA LEU A 71 7.59 16.89 24.62
C LEU A 71 9.12 16.71 24.64
N ASP A 72 9.86 17.67 25.19
CA ASP A 72 11.33 17.61 25.35
C ASP A 72 11.79 16.45 26.26
N LYS A 73 10.88 15.86 27.07
CA LYS A 73 11.12 14.65 27.87
C LYS A 73 11.08 13.36 27.05
N LEU A 74 10.63 13.43 25.80
CA LEU A 74 10.53 12.29 24.88
C LEU A 74 11.73 12.24 23.94
N ASN A 75 12.08 11.04 23.52
CA ASN A 75 12.95 10.87 22.35
C ASN A 75 12.10 11.22 21.14
N ILE A 76 12.38 12.31 20.41
CA ILE A 76 11.63 12.71 19.20
C ILE A 76 12.51 12.54 17.97
N VAL A 77 11.98 11.90 16.92
CA VAL A 77 12.69 11.67 15.65
C VAL A 77 11.87 12.16 14.46
N LYS A 78 12.59 12.52 13.38
CA LYS A 78 11.99 12.81 12.07
C LYS A 78 11.27 11.57 11.54
N ALA A 79 10.08 11.76 11.02
CA ALA A 79 9.24 10.73 10.42
C ALA A 79 8.61 11.24 9.10
N TYR A 80 7.83 10.40 8.42
CA TYR A 80 7.09 10.78 7.21
C TYR A 80 5.62 10.37 7.18
N ALA A 81 4.85 11.21 6.49
CA ALA A 81 3.41 11.09 6.24
C ALA A 81 3.10 10.97 4.74
N GLY A 82 1.85 10.63 4.41
CA GLY A 82 1.33 10.67 3.04
C GLY A 82 1.88 9.60 2.09
N GLY A 83 2.41 8.49 2.61
CA GLY A 83 2.87 7.36 1.80
C GLY A 83 4.02 7.67 0.83
N ILE A 84 4.33 6.70 -0.04
CA ILE A 84 5.41 6.79 -1.03
C ILE A 84 4.85 7.26 -2.38
N ASP A 85 5.34 8.40 -2.85
CA ASP A 85 4.96 9.07 -4.10
C ASP A 85 5.15 8.17 -5.33
N ASN A 86 4.25 8.29 -6.31
CA ASN A 86 4.14 7.44 -7.51
C ASN A 86 3.96 5.93 -7.22
N THR A 87 3.42 5.57 -6.05
CA THR A 87 3.07 4.18 -5.70
C THR A 87 1.61 4.06 -5.26
N ALA A 88 1.10 2.84 -5.16
CA ALA A 88 -0.22 2.60 -4.58
C ALA A 88 -0.35 3.11 -3.13
N SER A 89 0.75 3.32 -2.40
CA SER A 89 0.68 3.85 -1.02
C SER A 89 0.55 5.37 -0.93
N GLU A 90 0.72 6.11 -2.03
CA GLU A 90 0.65 7.57 -2.07
C GLU A 90 -0.69 8.09 -1.52
N GLN A 91 -0.61 9.09 -0.64
CA GLN A 91 -1.73 9.55 0.16
C GLN A 91 -1.62 11.04 0.45
N LYS A 92 -2.74 11.78 0.33
CA LYS A 92 -2.80 13.19 0.73
C LYS A 92 -2.33 13.39 2.17
N THR A 93 -1.54 14.43 2.41
CA THR A 93 -1.14 14.89 3.76
C THR A 93 -2.28 15.68 4.41
N SER A 94 -3.42 15.00 4.62
CA SER A 94 -4.64 15.54 5.21
C SER A 94 -5.13 14.62 6.33
N SER A 95 -5.88 15.20 7.27
CA SER A 95 -6.17 14.56 8.55
C SER A 95 -7.02 13.29 8.47
N GLY A 96 -8.03 13.22 7.60
CA GLY A 96 -8.82 11.99 7.41
C GLY A 96 -7.97 10.78 7.01
N PRO A 97 -7.17 10.88 5.94
CA PRO A 97 -6.18 9.87 5.59
C PRO A 97 -5.12 9.62 6.68
N GLY A 98 -4.52 10.68 7.22
CA GLY A 98 -3.42 10.61 8.21
C GLY A 98 -3.82 9.90 9.51
N TRP A 99 -4.92 10.30 10.13
CA TRP A 99 -5.44 9.64 11.33
C TRP A 99 -5.90 8.21 11.06
N THR A 100 -6.48 7.94 9.89
CA THR A 100 -6.83 6.55 9.53
C THR A 100 -5.58 5.69 9.37
N THR A 101 -4.50 6.21 8.79
CA THR A 101 -3.19 5.53 8.73
C THR A 101 -2.64 5.24 10.13
N ILE A 102 -2.57 6.25 11.00
CA ILE A 102 -2.05 6.14 12.37
C ILE A 102 -2.84 5.10 13.19
N LEU A 103 -4.16 5.03 13.01
CA LEU A 103 -5.04 4.12 13.74
C LEU A 103 -5.21 2.73 13.09
N THR A 104 -4.62 2.46 11.92
CA THR A 104 -4.70 1.16 11.23
C THR A 104 -3.35 0.52 10.92
N GLY A 105 -2.25 1.30 10.91
CA GLY A 105 -0.90 0.81 10.62
C GLY A 105 -0.67 0.50 9.13
N VAL A 106 -1.55 1.01 8.26
CA VAL A 106 -1.48 0.82 6.80
C VAL A 106 -1.84 2.12 6.06
N TRP A 107 -1.50 2.21 4.78
CA TRP A 107 -1.78 3.39 3.93
C TRP A 107 -3.14 3.34 3.21
N VAL A 108 -3.51 4.43 2.54
CA VAL A 108 -4.82 4.65 1.89
C VAL A 108 -5.26 3.55 0.93
N ASN A 109 -4.37 2.89 0.20
CA ASN A 109 -4.72 1.75 -0.65
C ASN A 109 -5.33 0.57 0.11
N LYS A 110 -5.00 0.42 1.40
CA LYS A 110 -5.60 -0.61 2.25
C LYS A 110 -6.80 -0.06 3.01
N HIS A 111 -6.67 1.05 3.73
CA HIS A 111 -7.78 1.55 4.57
C HIS A 111 -8.89 2.27 3.80
N GLY A 112 -8.60 2.85 2.63
CA GLY A 112 -9.61 3.40 1.71
C GLY A 112 -10.26 4.73 2.11
N VAL A 113 -9.65 5.49 3.03
CA VAL A 113 -10.09 6.85 3.42
C VAL A 113 -9.17 7.85 2.73
N ALA A 114 -9.63 8.43 1.62
CA ALA A 114 -8.78 9.22 0.71
C ALA A 114 -8.83 10.74 0.92
N ASP A 115 -9.78 11.22 1.73
CA ASP A 115 -9.95 12.62 2.12
C ASP A 115 -10.82 12.75 3.39
N ASN A 116 -11.08 13.99 3.79
CA ASN A 116 -11.84 14.32 5.00
C ASN A 116 -13.37 14.13 4.85
N SER A 117 -13.87 13.55 3.76
CA SER A 117 -15.31 13.26 3.60
C SER A 117 -15.76 12.16 4.56
N THR A 118 -16.67 12.48 5.49
CA THR A 118 -17.26 11.51 6.44
C THR A 118 -18.10 10.42 5.76
N SER A 119 -18.34 10.53 4.44
CA SER A 119 -18.87 9.42 3.64
C SER A 119 -17.91 8.21 3.63
N ASN A 120 -16.60 8.45 3.64
CA ASN A 120 -15.55 7.42 3.71
C ASN A 120 -15.70 6.53 4.95
N LYS A 121 -15.25 5.27 4.83
CA LYS A 121 -15.17 4.29 5.92
C LYS A 121 -13.83 3.56 5.82
N SER A 122 -13.19 3.29 6.96
CA SER A 122 -12.00 2.44 7.00
C SER A 122 -12.38 0.98 6.69
N LYS A 123 -11.83 0.46 5.59
CA LYS A 123 -12.03 -0.91 5.10
C LYS A 123 -11.31 -1.97 5.94
N VAL A 124 -10.34 -1.56 6.76
CA VAL A 124 -9.48 -2.44 7.57
C VAL A 124 -9.75 -2.28 9.06
N LYS A 125 -9.21 -3.19 9.88
CA LYS A 125 -9.34 -3.15 11.34
C LYS A 125 -8.58 -1.95 11.91
N SER A 126 -9.16 -1.28 12.91
CA SER A 126 -8.43 -0.29 13.72
C SER A 126 -7.56 -1.00 14.75
N VAL A 127 -6.58 -0.29 15.32
CA VAL A 127 -5.79 -0.77 16.46
C VAL A 127 -6.67 -1.19 17.65
N PHE A 128 -7.78 -0.50 17.89
CA PHE A 128 -8.79 -0.88 18.90
C PHE A 128 -9.39 -2.26 18.61
N GLU A 129 -9.82 -2.48 17.36
CA GLU A 129 -10.37 -3.76 16.91
C GLU A 129 -9.31 -4.87 16.95
N LEU A 130 -8.05 -4.59 16.62
CA LEU A 130 -6.94 -5.54 16.75
C LEU A 130 -6.69 -5.92 18.22
N ILE A 131 -6.63 -4.93 19.12
CA ILE A 131 -6.48 -5.14 20.57
C ILE A 131 -7.62 -6.01 21.11
N LYS A 132 -8.88 -5.64 20.85
CA LYS A 132 -10.05 -6.37 21.34
C LYS A 132 -10.15 -7.79 20.78
N ASN A 133 -9.80 -8.02 19.51
CA ASN A 133 -9.80 -9.36 18.94
C ASN A 133 -8.69 -10.26 19.51
N SER A 134 -7.54 -9.70 19.92
CA SER A 134 -6.43 -10.47 20.50
C SER A 134 -6.52 -10.63 22.02
N LYS A 135 -7.02 -9.62 22.74
CA LYS A 135 -7.15 -9.59 24.20
C LYS A 135 -8.44 -8.82 24.59
N PRO A 136 -9.62 -9.48 24.55
CA PRO A 136 -10.92 -8.81 24.78
C PRO A 136 -11.04 -8.04 26.10
N ASN A 137 -10.33 -8.50 27.14
CA ASN A 137 -10.33 -7.92 28.47
C ASN A 137 -9.54 -6.60 28.59
N LEU A 138 -8.70 -6.25 27.61
CA LEU A 138 -8.01 -4.96 27.63
C LEU A 138 -9.00 -3.84 27.33
N LYS A 139 -9.01 -2.81 28.19
CA LYS A 139 -9.85 -1.63 28.03
C LYS A 139 -9.23 -0.64 27.04
N THR A 140 -10.06 -0.01 26.23
CA THR A 140 -9.64 0.87 25.14
C THR A 140 -10.41 2.19 25.16
N ALA A 141 -9.69 3.30 24.92
CA ALA A 141 -10.27 4.63 24.90
C ALA A 141 -9.81 5.47 23.70
N SER A 142 -10.71 6.32 23.19
CA SER A 142 -10.45 7.25 22.08
C SER A 142 -11.14 8.59 22.33
N VAL A 143 -10.37 9.61 22.66
CA VAL A 143 -10.88 10.96 22.94
C VAL A 143 -10.33 11.90 21.87
N VAL A 144 -11.23 12.49 21.08
CA VAL A 144 -10.83 13.29 19.91
C VAL A 144 -11.51 14.65 19.92
N THR A 145 -10.74 15.70 19.62
CA THR A 145 -11.28 17.02 19.31
C THR A 145 -11.98 16.98 17.96
N TRP A 146 -11.31 16.48 16.91
CA TRP A 146 -11.88 16.39 15.57
C TRP A 146 -12.76 15.15 15.39
N ALA A 147 -14.08 15.35 15.52
CA ALA A 147 -15.11 14.30 15.46
C ALA A 147 -15.06 13.33 14.25
N PRO A 148 -14.69 13.75 13.02
CA PRO A 148 -14.61 12.87 11.85
C PRO A 148 -13.71 11.64 12.01
N ILE A 149 -12.71 11.66 12.91
CA ILE A 149 -11.87 10.49 13.21
C ILE A 149 -12.74 9.28 13.57
N HIS A 150 -13.74 9.47 14.44
CA HIS A 150 -14.68 8.40 14.80
C HIS A 150 -15.65 8.05 13.66
N ASP A 151 -15.98 9.00 12.78
CA ASP A 151 -16.89 8.74 11.66
C ASP A 151 -16.28 7.78 10.63
N PHE A 152 -14.96 7.85 10.38
CA PHE A 152 -14.26 6.86 9.55
C PHE A 152 -14.31 5.43 10.12
N PHE A 153 -14.54 5.28 11.43
CA PHE A 153 -14.69 4.01 12.15
C PHE A 153 -16.08 3.80 12.74
N ARG A 154 -17.13 4.51 12.26
CA ARG A 154 -18.50 4.42 12.80
C ARG A 154 -19.05 3.00 12.90
N ASP A 155 -18.67 2.15 11.93
CA ASP A 155 -18.91 0.71 11.88
C ASP A 155 -18.38 -0.13 13.06
N LYS A 156 -17.46 0.44 13.86
CA LYS A 156 -16.46 -0.25 14.68
C LYS A 156 -16.23 0.40 16.05
N LEU A 157 -17.06 1.38 16.45
CA LEU A 157 -16.92 2.08 17.74
C LEU A 157 -17.16 1.18 18.95
N ASN A 158 -17.85 0.04 18.75
CA ASN A 158 -18.04 -1.01 19.74
C ASN A 158 -16.73 -1.68 20.23
N PHE A 159 -15.60 -1.46 19.54
CA PHE A 159 -14.28 -1.89 20.00
C PHE A 159 -13.55 -0.84 20.89
N ILE A 160 -14.22 0.27 21.22
CA ILE A 160 -13.70 1.36 22.06
C ILE A 160 -14.61 1.52 23.28
N ASP A 161 -14.17 1.01 24.44
CA ASP A 161 -14.99 0.99 25.66
C ASP A 161 -15.39 2.40 26.12
N TYR A 162 -14.48 3.37 26.00
CA TYR A 162 -14.75 4.78 26.26
C TYR A 162 -14.34 5.66 25.08
N HIS A 163 -15.31 6.30 24.42
CA HIS A 163 -15.04 7.20 23.30
C HIS A 163 -15.79 8.52 23.43
N SER A 164 -15.13 9.62 23.06
CA SER A 164 -15.70 10.97 23.15
C SER A 164 -15.27 11.85 21.98
N LYS A 165 -16.25 12.57 21.42
CA LYS A 165 -16.08 13.66 20.44
C LYS A 165 -16.18 14.98 21.23
N SER A 166 -15.04 15.53 21.63
CA SER A 166 -14.98 16.54 22.69
C SER A 166 -15.29 17.97 22.23
N GLY A 167 -15.09 18.25 20.93
CA GLY A 167 -15.25 19.57 20.32
C GLY A 167 -14.21 20.61 20.72
N GLY A 168 -13.17 20.26 21.49
CA GLY A 168 -12.08 21.16 21.83
C GLY A 168 -11.02 20.54 22.74
N ASP A 169 -9.78 20.99 22.63
CA ASP A 169 -8.62 20.31 23.24
C ASP A 169 -8.68 20.23 24.78
N GLU A 170 -9.25 21.23 25.47
CA GLU A 170 -9.45 21.16 26.93
C GLU A 170 -10.44 20.08 27.35
N ASN A 171 -11.50 19.87 26.56
CA ASN A 171 -12.45 18.78 26.77
C ASN A 171 -11.78 17.43 26.45
N THR A 172 -10.91 17.39 25.44
CA THR A 172 -10.10 16.20 25.11
C THR A 172 -9.16 15.82 26.25
N VAL A 173 -8.40 16.77 26.80
CA VAL A 173 -7.50 16.53 27.95
C VAL A 173 -8.29 16.02 29.15
N THR A 174 -9.45 16.62 29.43
CA THR A 174 -10.33 16.19 30.53
C THR A 174 -10.84 14.75 30.32
N GLY A 175 -11.29 14.41 29.10
CA GLY A 175 -11.71 13.06 28.74
C GLY A 175 -10.57 12.04 28.76
N ALA A 176 -9.36 12.42 28.35
CA ALA A 176 -8.18 11.55 28.40
C ALA A 176 -7.77 11.23 29.85
N ILE A 177 -7.81 12.24 30.73
CA ILE A 177 -7.57 12.05 32.17
C ILE A 177 -8.65 11.13 32.77
N HIS A 178 -9.94 11.29 32.39
CA HIS A 178 -11.00 10.36 32.80
C HIS A 178 -10.76 8.92 32.30
N ALA A 179 -10.36 8.75 31.05
CA ALA A 179 -10.06 7.43 30.46
C ALA A 179 -8.91 6.69 31.17
N ILE A 180 -7.87 7.43 31.58
CA ILE A 180 -6.75 6.89 32.36
C ILE A 180 -7.20 6.62 33.81
N LYS A 181 -7.90 7.58 34.43
CA LYS A 181 -8.13 7.58 35.87
C LYS A 181 -9.30 6.70 36.32
N ASN A 182 -10.43 6.80 35.61
CA ASN A 182 -11.73 6.27 36.00
C ASN A 182 -12.09 5.02 35.20
N GLU A 183 -11.84 5.03 33.89
CA GLU A 183 -12.04 3.83 33.06
C GLU A 183 -10.89 2.82 33.23
N GLU A 184 -9.72 3.25 33.69
CA GLU A 184 -8.49 2.44 33.83
C GLU A 184 -8.04 1.78 32.51
N SER A 185 -8.16 2.53 31.42
CA SER A 185 -7.91 2.03 30.05
C SER A 185 -6.49 1.47 29.87
N ASP A 186 -6.34 0.40 29.09
CA ASP A 186 -5.06 -0.23 28.74
C ASP A 186 -4.42 0.42 27.50
N PHE A 187 -5.25 0.90 26.58
CA PHE A 187 -4.84 1.72 25.45
C PHE A 187 -5.69 2.99 25.37
N VAL A 188 -5.04 4.14 25.31
CA VAL A 188 -5.69 5.45 25.18
C VAL A 188 -5.15 6.16 23.93
N PHE A 189 -6.04 6.53 23.02
CA PHE A 189 -5.76 7.47 21.94
C PHE A 189 -6.35 8.83 22.28
N VAL A 190 -5.56 9.88 22.06
CA VAL A 190 -5.92 11.28 22.30
C VAL A 190 -5.62 12.08 21.03
N HIS A 191 -6.52 12.94 20.57
CA HIS A 191 -6.31 13.83 19.41
C HIS A 191 -6.56 15.29 19.79
N LEU A 192 -5.53 16.12 19.60
CA LEU A 192 -5.55 17.57 19.83
C LEU A 192 -5.46 18.32 18.48
N ASP A 193 -6.29 19.35 18.31
CA ASP A 193 -6.64 19.98 17.01
C ASP A 193 -6.31 21.49 16.95
N ASP A 194 -6.17 22.17 18.10
CA ASP A 194 -6.07 23.64 18.17
C ASP A 194 -4.91 24.19 17.31
N VAL A 195 -3.83 23.42 17.15
CA VAL A 195 -2.66 23.83 16.36
C VAL A 195 -2.93 23.82 14.86
N ASP A 196 -3.73 22.87 14.35
CA ASP A 196 -4.16 22.87 12.94
C ASP A 196 -5.12 24.02 12.66
N GLY A 197 -6.12 24.23 13.53
CA GLY A 197 -7.06 25.35 13.42
C GLY A 197 -6.36 26.72 13.44
N VAL A 198 -5.35 26.90 14.29
CA VAL A 198 -4.51 28.11 14.28
C VAL A 198 -3.64 28.19 13.03
N GLY A 199 -3.05 27.08 12.58
CA GLY A 199 -2.27 27.01 11.35
C GLY A 199 -3.08 27.42 10.12
N HIS A 200 -4.29 26.89 9.96
CA HIS A 200 -5.22 27.30 8.92
C HIS A 200 -5.60 28.79 8.98
N SER A 201 -5.81 29.32 10.18
CA SER A 201 -6.27 30.70 10.37
C SER A 201 -5.17 31.75 10.21
N LEU A 202 -3.94 31.44 10.65
CA LEU A 202 -2.87 32.43 10.87
C LEU A 202 -1.49 32.00 10.33
N GLY A 203 -1.37 30.80 9.77
CA GLY A 203 -0.12 30.26 9.26
C GLY A 203 0.97 30.08 10.34
N PHE A 204 2.23 30.00 9.92
CA PHE A 204 3.35 29.99 10.86
C PHE A 204 3.58 31.37 11.47
N GLY A 205 3.83 31.41 12.77
CA GLY A 205 4.17 32.64 13.49
C GLY A 205 3.94 32.50 15.00
N ASN A 206 3.96 33.62 15.71
CA ASN A 206 3.82 33.66 17.17
C ASN A 206 2.55 32.95 17.67
N SER A 207 1.41 33.09 16.97
CA SER A 207 0.16 32.43 17.35
C SER A 207 0.23 30.91 17.22
N TYR A 208 0.86 30.40 16.16
CA TYR A 208 1.05 28.97 15.94
C TYR A 208 2.05 28.37 16.94
N ASN A 209 3.15 29.05 17.23
CA ASN A 209 4.09 28.63 18.29
C ASN A 209 3.40 28.63 19.67
N LYS A 210 2.55 29.62 19.97
CA LYS A 210 1.74 29.60 21.21
C LYS A 210 0.74 28.45 21.27
N ALA A 211 0.14 28.07 20.14
CA ALA A 211 -0.71 26.88 20.06
C ALA A 211 0.08 25.60 20.36
N ILE A 212 1.31 25.48 19.83
CA ILE A 212 2.23 24.37 20.14
C ILE A 212 2.56 24.35 21.65
N THR A 213 2.92 25.47 22.27
CA THR A 213 3.17 25.51 23.73
C THR A 213 1.93 25.13 24.54
N LYS A 214 0.73 25.60 24.16
CA LYS A 214 -0.52 25.18 24.81
C LYS A 214 -0.75 23.66 24.69
N ALA A 215 -0.50 23.09 23.52
CA ALA A 215 -0.63 21.66 23.28
C ALA A 215 0.39 20.84 24.09
N ASP A 216 1.60 21.36 24.30
CA ASP A 216 2.61 20.77 25.21
C ASP A 216 2.15 20.78 26.68
N GLU A 217 1.59 21.89 27.17
CA GLU A 217 1.05 22.00 28.53
C GLU A 217 -0.12 21.01 28.75
N GLN A 218 -0.99 20.89 27.74
CA GLN A 218 -2.10 19.92 27.70
C GLN A 218 -1.60 18.47 27.73
N PHE A 219 -0.59 18.15 26.93
CA PHE A 219 0.09 16.85 26.97
C PHE A 219 0.71 16.58 28.35
N GLY A 220 1.41 17.56 28.94
CA GLY A 220 1.97 17.48 30.28
C GLY A 220 0.94 17.14 31.36
N ARG A 221 -0.28 17.70 31.28
CA ARG A 221 -1.40 17.38 32.19
C ARG A 221 -1.87 15.93 32.09
N ILE A 222 -1.84 15.34 30.89
CA ILE A 222 -2.18 13.92 30.69
C ILE A 222 -1.06 13.02 31.24
N VAL A 223 0.20 13.32 30.92
CA VAL A 223 1.37 12.57 31.42
C VAL A 223 1.47 12.62 32.95
N ALA A 224 1.16 13.75 33.57
CA ALA A 224 1.14 13.89 35.02
C ALA A 224 0.11 12.99 35.73
N GLU A 225 -0.95 12.50 35.04
CA GLU A 225 -1.85 11.48 35.60
C GLU A 225 -1.24 10.07 35.47
N ILE A 226 -0.50 9.80 34.38
CA ILE A 226 0.25 8.54 34.18
C ILE A 226 1.40 8.41 35.19
N GLU A 227 2.11 9.49 35.50
CA GLU A 227 3.22 9.48 36.49
C GLU A 227 2.79 9.06 37.90
N LYS A 228 1.48 9.09 38.21
CA LYS A 228 0.90 8.60 39.47
C LYS A 228 0.71 7.07 39.49
N ARG A 229 0.78 6.39 38.34
CA ARG A 229 0.46 4.96 38.14
C ARG A 229 1.73 4.09 38.23
N THR A 230 2.30 3.97 39.42
CA THR A 230 3.61 3.31 39.63
C THR A 230 3.58 1.77 39.53
N ASP A 231 2.41 1.14 39.44
CA ASP A 231 2.23 -0.30 39.16
C ASP A 231 2.07 -0.62 37.65
N GLU A 232 2.18 0.40 36.79
CA GLU A 232 1.95 0.31 35.35
C GLU A 232 3.22 0.66 34.55
N ASP A 233 3.41 -0.02 33.42
CA ASP A 233 4.50 0.26 32.47
C ASP A 233 3.90 0.86 31.20
N TRP A 234 3.95 2.19 31.12
CA TRP A 234 3.41 2.96 30.00
C TRP A 234 4.43 3.13 28.88
N LEU A 235 4.03 2.78 27.66
CA LEU A 235 4.57 3.37 26.43
C LEU A 235 3.74 4.62 26.12
N ILE A 236 4.39 5.78 26.11
CA ILE A 236 3.81 7.05 25.68
C ILE A 236 4.40 7.35 24.31
N MET A 237 3.53 7.53 23.31
CA MET A 237 3.91 7.91 21.95
C MET A 237 3.24 9.24 21.59
N VAL A 238 3.95 10.08 20.84
CA VAL A 238 3.41 11.28 20.21
C VAL A 238 3.62 11.23 18.70
N VAL A 239 2.67 11.76 17.93
CA VAL A 239 2.72 11.78 16.46
C VAL A 239 1.93 12.97 15.90
N THR A 240 2.33 13.47 14.75
CA THR A 240 1.51 14.36 13.91
C THR A 240 1.13 13.65 12.61
N ASP A 241 -0.06 13.93 12.13
CA ASP A 241 -0.70 13.32 10.96
C ASP A 241 -0.28 13.95 9.62
N HIS A 242 0.15 15.22 9.64
CA HIS A 242 0.85 15.87 8.53
C HIS A 242 1.72 17.06 8.99
N GLY A 243 2.67 17.44 8.13
CA GLY A 243 3.24 18.78 8.14
C GLY A 243 2.32 19.78 7.44
N ARG A 244 2.79 21.01 7.26
CA ARG A 244 2.07 22.07 6.53
C ARG A 244 2.88 22.54 5.33
N GLY A 245 2.21 23.08 4.32
CA GLY A 245 2.84 23.71 3.17
C GLY A 245 3.49 25.07 3.51
N SER A 246 3.99 25.73 2.47
CA SER A 246 4.64 27.05 2.61
C SER A 246 3.75 28.06 3.32
N GLY A 247 4.33 28.85 4.23
CA GLY A 247 3.62 29.81 5.07
C GLY A 247 2.75 29.20 6.17
N GLY A 248 2.50 27.89 6.18
CA GLY A 248 1.79 27.17 7.25
C GLY A 248 0.27 27.21 7.17
N TYR A 249 -0.34 27.80 6.14
CA TYR A 249 -1.80 27.93 6.02
C TYR A 249 -2.50 26.67 5.52
N ASN A 250 -1.85 25.92 4.63
CA ASN A 250 -2.46 24.84 3.86
C ASN A 250 -1.69 23.53 4.02
N HIS A 251 -2.33 22.41 3.70
CA HIS A 251 -1.74 21.07 3.60
C HIS A 251 -2.56 20.21 2.62
N GLY A 252 -2.27 18.91 2.50
CA GLY A 252 -2.93 17.97 1.60
C GLY A 252 -2.20 17.74 0.27
N GLY A 253 -1.12 18.46 0.00
CA GLY A 253 -0.21 18.23 -1.11
C GLY A 253 0.75 17.05 -0.87
N GLN A 254 1.91 17.08 -1.51
CA GLN A 254 2.98 16.09 -1.35
C GLN A 254 4.36 16.76 -1.20
N THR A 255 4.46 18.01 -0.72
CA THR A 255 5.77 18.67 -0.57
C THR A 255 6.62 18.01 0.53
N THR A 256 7.95 18.20 0.49
CA THR A 256 8.87 17.76 1.56
C THR A 256 8.42 18.25 2.94
N GLN A 257 7.86 19.46 3.00
CA GLN A 257 7.44 20.08 4.26
C GLN A 257 6.18 19.41 4.83
N GLU A 258 5.18 19.16 3.99
CA GLU A 258 3.94 18.46 4.35
C GLU A 258 4.16 16.98 4.68
N LYS A 259 5.09 16.33 3.98
CA LYS A 259 5.50 14.94 4.29
C LYS A 259 6.34 14.84 5.55
N THR A 260 7.04 15.90 5.98
CA THR A 260 7.92 15.86 7.16
C THR A 260 7.14 16.04 8.45
N ILE A 261 7.03 14.95 9.19
CA ILE A 261 6.39 14.86 10.50
C ILE A 261 7.40 14.41 11.57
N PHE A 262 6.90 14.14 12.78
CA PHE A 262 7.66 13.54 13.86
C PHE A 262 6.92 12.36 14.49
N VAL A 263 7.69 11.47 15.11
CA VAL A 263 7.20 10.50 16.10
C VAL A 263 8.09 10.64 17.34
N GLY A 264 7.50 10.65 18.53
CA GLY A 264 8.23 10.68 19.78
C GLY A 264 7.82 9.57 20.75
N MET A 265 8.73 9.13 21.60
CA MET A 265 8.47 8.08 22.61
C MET A 265 9.20 8.33 23.94
N ASN A 266 8.56 7.98 25.06
CA ASN A 266 9.19 8.00 26.39
C ASN A 266 10.24 6.89 26.58
N LYS A 267 10.21 5.84 25.75
CA LYS A 267 11.16 4.72 25.77
C LYS A 267 12.20 4.88 24.66
N VAL A 268 13.40 4.36 24.90
CA VAL A 268 14.42 4.17 23.86
C VAL A 268 13.87 3.17 22.83
N GLY A 269 13.77 3.61 21.57
CA GLY A 269 13.32 2.77 20.46
C GLY A 269 14.39 1.81 19.96
N ASN A 270 13.99 0.90 19.08
CA ASN A 270 14.87 -0.01 18.36
C ASN A 270 15.46 0.66 17.11
N GLU A 271 16.19 -0.10 16.28
CA GLU A 271 16.88 0.43 15.09
C GLU A 271 15.95 1.12 14.06
N GLU A 272 14.67 0.73 13.99
CA GLU A 272 13.70 1.41 13.11
C GLU A 272 13.40 2.84 13.56
N PHE A 273 13.47 3.08 14.86
CA PHE A 273 13.27 4.39 15.47
C PHE A 273 14.55 5.23 15.50
N THR A 274 15.68 4.64 15.88
CA THR A 274 16.92 5.38 16.14
C THR A 274 17.75 5.71 14.89
N SER A 275 17.53 4.99 13.78
CA SER A 275 18.40 5.06 12.60
C SER A 275 17.59 5.19 11.31
N SER A 276 18.03 6.01 10.35
CA SER A 276 17.46 6.03 9.00
C SER A 276 18.12 4.98 8.10
N VAL A 277 17.40 4.54 7.06
CA VAL A 277 17.95 3.68 5.98
C VAL A 277 18.18 4.53 4.74
N PRO A 278 19.43 4.88 4.36
CA PRO A 278 19.70 5.75 3.22
C PRO A 278 19.68 5.03 1.86
N THR A 279 19.81 3.70 1.85
CA THR A 279 19.97 2.86 0.65
C THR A 279 18.66 2.19 0.21
N ILE A 280 17.62 3.01 0.07
CA ILE A 280 16.27 2.60 -0.36
C ILE A 280 16.02 2.85 -1.87
N PRO A 281 15.07 2.11 -2.50
CA PRO A 281 14.69 2.31 -3.91
C PRO A 281 14.17 3.72 -4.26
N ASN A 282 13.15 4.23 -3.56
CA ASN A 282 12.65 5.60 -3.76
C ASN A 282 13.38 6.55 -2.78
N LYS A 283 14.04 7.59 -3.31
CA LYS A 283 14.80 8.60 -2.54
C LYS A 283 14.23 10.02 -2.64
N ASP A 284 12.97 10.15 -3.06
CA ASP A 284 12.31 11.45 -3.20
C ASP A 284 12.27 12.21 -1.86
N TYR A 285 12.07 13.52 -1.93
CA TYR A 285 12.02 14.41 -0.76
C TYR A 285 13.26 14.30 0.14
N GLN A 286 14.44 14.18 -0.47
CA GLN A 286 15.73 14.02 0.22
C GLN A 286 15.81 12.72 1.05
N GLY A 287 15.27 11.63 0.52
CA GLY A 287 15.32 10.30 1.14
C GLY A 287 14.39 10.17 2.36
N ILE A 288 13.28 10.91 2.42
CA ILE A 288 12.42 10.96 3.61
C ILE A 288 11.86 9.57 3.99
N TYR A 289 11.65 8.69 3.00
CA TYR A 289 11.16 7.33 3.20
C TYR A 289 12.16 6.40 3.92
N GLY A 290 13.39 6.86 4.16
CA GLY A 290 14.38 6.20 5.01
C GLY A 290 14.12 6.39 6.50
N TYR A 291 13.24 7.32 6.90
CA TYR A 291 12.88 7.63 8.28
C TYR A 291 11.62 6.87 8.73
N VAL A 292 11.21 7.03 9.99
CA VAL A 292 10.01 6.38 10.57
C VAL A 292 8.77 6.72 9.75
N ALA A 293 7.89 5.74 9.51
CA ALA A 293 6.60 5.93 8.88
C ALA A 293 5.47 6.05 9.92
N GLN A 294 4.41 6.82 9.63
CA GLN A 294 3.18 6.83 10.46
C GLN A 294 2.59 5.42 10.68
N THR A 295 2.74 4.53 9.71
CA THR A 295 2.29 3.14 9.80
C THR A 295 2.99 2.32 10.89
N ALA A 296 4.08 2.83 11.50
CA ALA A 296 4.79 2.17 12.59
C ALA A 296 4.17 2.38 13.99
N ILE A 297 3.13 3.22 14.14
CA ILE A 297 2.45 3.42 15.43
C ILE A 297 1.75 2.12 15.90
N VAL A 298 0.81 1.60 15.12
CA VAL A 298 0.05 0.37 15.46
C VAL A 298 0.92 -0.85 15.82
N PRO A 299 1.94 -1.27 15.05
CA PRO A 299 2.78 -2.41 15.43
C PRO A 299 3.53 -2.16 16.74
N SER A 300 3.87 -0.91 17.08
CA SER A 300 4.51 -0.54 18.35
C SER A 300 3.54 -0.66 19.54
N VAL A 301 2.30 -0.17 19.39
CA VAL A 301 1.22 -0.33 20.37
C VAL A 301 0.99 -1.82 20.68
N LEU A 302 0.80 -2.63 19.64
CA LEU A 302 0.54 -4.07 19.77
C LEU A 302 1.74 -4.81 20.39
N THR A 303 2.97 -4.45 20.02
CA THR A 303 4.19 -5.02 20.61
C THR A 303 4.32 -4.72 22.10
N HIS A 304 4.04 -3.49 22.55
CA HIS A 304 4.10 -3.15 23.98
C HIS A 304 3.04 -3.88 24.81
N LEU A 305 1.82 -4.00 24.27
CA LEU A 305 0.73 -4.76 24.87
C LEU A 305 0.95 -6.29 24.81
N GLY A 306 2.06 -6.76 24.23
CA GLY A 306 2.38 -8.17 24.09
C GLY A 306 1.36 -8.93 23.25
N ILE A 307 0.96 -8.34 22.12
CA ILE A 307 0.05 -8.93 21.12
C ILE A 307 0.89 -9.31 19.89
N SER A 308 0.89 -10.60 19.54
CA SER A 308 1.65 -11.13 18.41
C SER A 308 1.08 -10.65 17.06
N ILE A 309 1.92 -10.01 16.25
CA ILE A 309 1.52 -9.47 14.94
C ILE A 309 1.26 -10.62 13.96
N GLN A 310 0.10 -10.58 13.29
CA GLN A 310 -0.32 -11.56 12.29
C GLN A 310 -0.12 -11.03 10.87
N LYS A 311 0.28 -11.91 9.94
CA LYS A 311 0.50 -11.55 8.52
C LYS A 311 -0.78 -11.04 7.83
N GLU A 312 -1.95 -11.55 8.26
CA GLU A 312 -3.27 -11.19 7.73
C GLU A 312 -3.62 -9.72 7.98
N TRP A 313 -2.98 -9.06 8.95
CA TRP A 313 -3.18 -7.64 9.22
C TRP A 313 -2.42 -6.76 8.22
N GLN A 314 -1.41 -7.33 7.54
CA GLN A 314 -0.65 -6.71 6.47
C GLN A 314 -0.17 -5.30 6.85
N LEU A 315 0.35 -5.13 8.07
CA LEU A 315 0.85 -3.85 8.57
C LEU A 315 2.02 -3.39 7.69
N ASN A 316 2.08 -2.10 7.37
CA ASN A 316 3.07 -1.58 6.42
C ASN A 316 4.49 -1.41 7.03
N SER A 317 4.63 -1.47 8.36
CA SER A 317 5.91 -1.24 9.05
C SER A 317 6.10 -2.16 10.26
N THR A 318 7.37 -2.34 10.65
CA THR A 318 7.76 -3.00 11.91
C THR A 318 7.52 -2.08 13.11
N SER A 319 7.41 -2.66 14.30
CA SER A 319 7.43 -1.94 15.59
C SER A 319 8.70 -1.10 15.77
N LEU A 320 8.54 0.07 16.40
CA LEU A 320 9.59 1.00 16.84
C LEU A 320 10.26 0.58 18.16
N ILE A 321 9.74 -0.47 18.81
CA ILE A 321 10.26 -1.04 20.06
C ILE A 321 10.39 -2.56 19.96
N GLY A 322 11.18 -3.17 20.86
CA GLY A 322 11.40 -4.61 20.86
C GLY A 322 12.19 -5.08 19.63
N ASN A 323 12.00 -6.35 19.25
CA ASN A 323 12.73 -6.94 18.13
C ASN A 323 12.52 -6.18 16.82
N VAL A 324 13.59 -5.96 16.07
CA VAL A 324 13.56 -5.31 14.75
C VAL A 324 13.10 -6.32 13.70
N GLY A 325 12.02 -6.00 13.00
CA GLY A 325 11.53 -6.75 11.83
C GLY A 325 12.23 -6.35 10.54
N VAL A 326 11.57 -6.59 9.41
CA VAL A 326 11.96 -6.00 8.13
C VAL A 326 11.67 -4.49 8.13
N ARG A 327 12.61 -3.70 7.63
CA ARG A 327 12.53 -2.24 7.60
C ARG A 327 12.31 -1.75 6.18
N LYS A 328 11.55 -0.66 6.02
CA LYS A 328 11.32 0.07 4.75
C LYS A 328 10.88 -0.84 3.59
N VAL A 329 9.93 -1.74 3.85
CA VAL A 329 9.38 -2.64 2.83
C VAL A 329 8.70 -1.83 1.72
N MET A 330 9.20 -1.93 0.49
CA MET A 330 8.66 -1.22 -0.67
C MET A 330 8.98 -1.98 -1.97
N MET A 331 8.37 -1.59 -3.09
CA MET A 331 8.74 -2.14 -4.39
C MET A 331 10.04 -1.49 -4.88
N HIS A 332 10.97 -2.31 -5.37
CA HIS A 332 12.15 -1.86 -6.11
C HIS A 332 11.82 -1.64 -7.59
N ASN A 333 10.93 -2.46 -8.16
CA ASN A 333 10.36 -2.35 -9.50
C ASN A 333 9.02 -3.13 -9.54
N LEU A 334 8.44 -3.40 -10.71
CA LEU A 334 7.13 -4.08 -10.84
C LEU A 334 7.07 -5.54 -10.35
N ASN A 335 8.20 -6.19 -10.12
CA ASN A 335 8.23 -7.58 -9.63
C ASN A 335 9.23 -7.85 -8.50
N THR A 336 10.12 -6.92 -8.19
CA THR A 336 11.09 -7.03 -7.09
C THR A 336 10.65 -6.22 -5.86
N ILE A 337 10.49 -6.91 -4.73
CA ILE A 337 10.26 -6.33 -3.40
C ILE A 337 11.62 -6.02 -2.77
N TYR A 338 11.73 -4.90 -2.06
CA TYR A 338 12.88 -4.51 -1.24
C TYR A 338 12.53 -4.47 0.24
N TRP A 339 13.51 -4.78 1.09
CA TRP A 339 13.53 -4.44 2.52
C TRP A 339 14.97 -4.22 2.99
N SER A 340 15.13 -3.61 4.16
CA SER A 340 16.38 -3.53 4.91
C SER A 340 16.30 -4.40 6.16
N SER A 341 17.37 -5.12 6.48
CA SER A 341 17.52 -5.86 7.74
C SER A 341 18.99 -6.14 8.03
N ASN A 342 19.37 -6.05 9.31
CA ASN A 342 20.66 -6.52 9.83
C ASN A 342 20.57 -7.92 10.47
N SER A 343 19.41 -8.60 10.34
CA SER A 343 19.23 -9.94 10.91
C SER A 343 19.94 -11.01 10.09
N SER A 344 20.49 -12.01 10.78
CA SER A 344 20.98 -13.26 10.19
C SER A 344 19.88 -14.32 10.01
N GLY A 345 18.64 -14.03 10.44
CA GLY A 345 17.49 -14.91 10.26
C GLY A 345 16.93 -14.89 8.84
N ASN A 346 15.81 -15.59 8.64
CA ASN A 346 15.08 -15.59 7.36
C ASN A 346 13.83 -14.70 7.45
N VAL A 347 13.52 -14.04 6.35
CA VAL A 347 12.24 -13.36 6.10
C VAL A 347 11.29 -14.34 5.42
N GLU A 348 10.12 -14.54 6.01
CA GLU A 348 9.00 -15.22 5.35
C GLU A 348 8.26 -14.23 4.46
N ILE A 349 8.04 -14.59 3.20
CA ILE A 349 7.39 -13.76 2.19
C ILE A 349 6.05 -14.39 1.85
N TYR A 350 4.98 -13.61 2.01
CA TYR A 350 3.61 -13.99 1.69
C TYR A 350 3.07 -13.11 0.56
N LYS A 351 2.38 -13.70 -0.41
CA LYS A 351 1.68 -13.04 -1.51
C LYS A 351 0.19 -13.26 -1.34
N ASN A 352 -0.57 -12.18 -1.12
CA ASN A 352 -2.00 -12.23 -0.84
C ASN A 352 -2.35 -13.23 0.30
N ASN A 353 -1.57 -13.18 1.39
CA ASN A 353 -1.57 -14.09 2.56
C ASN A 353 -1.13 -15.54 2.32
N SER A 354 -0.98 -15.99 1.07
CA SER A 354 -0.38 -17.30 0.74
C SER A 354 1.14 -17.26 0.90
N PHE A 355 1.75 -18.28 1.51
CA PHE A 355 3.20 -18.39 1.61
C PHE A 355 3.84 -18.49 0.21
N LEU A 356 4.89 -17.71 -0.04
CA LEU A 356 5.61 -17.67 -1.30
C LEU A 356 7.05 -18.15 -1.18
N SER A 357 7.78 -17.70 -0.15
CA SER A 357 9.19 -18.07 0.06
C SER A 357 9.67 -17.77 1.49
N SER A 358 10.81 -18.34 1.87
CA SER A 358 11.58 -17.97 3.06
C SER A 358 13.05 -17.88 2.68
N ILE A 359 13.66 -16.69 2.83
CA ILE A 359 15.02 -16.40 2.37
C ILE A 359 15.77 -15.52 3.39
N SER A 360 17.10 -15.45 3.28
CA SER A 360 17.92 -14.70 4.24
C SER A 360 17.52 -13.22 4.31
N ALA A 361 17.35 -12.70 5.53
CA ALA A 361 16.95 -11.32 5.77
C ALA A 361 17.99 -10.31 5.24
N SER A 362 19.27 -10.69 5.18
CA SER A 362 20.35 -9.86 4.62
C SER A 362 20.32 -9.75 3.10
N GLN A 363 19.52 -10.55 2.39
CA GLN A 363 19.40 -10.47 0.93
C GLN A 363 18.74 -9.16 0.46
N GLY A 364 17.84 -8.59 1.26
CA GLY A 364 17.19 -7.29 1.03
C GLY A 364 16.28 -7.17 -0.20
N LEU A 365 16.25 -8.16 -1.10
CA LEU A 365 15.48 -8.15 -2.35
C LEU A 365 14.89 -9.54 -2.67
N TYR A 366 13.67 -9.57 -3.21
CA TYR A 366 13.02 -10.78 -3.74
C TYR A 366 12.23 -10.47 -5.02
N THR A 367 12.36 -11.29 -6.06
CA THR A 367 11.68 -11.09 -7.35
C THR A 367 10.62 -12.16 -7.60
N ASP A 368 9.36 -11.75 -7.72
CA ASP A 368 8.23 -12.62 -8.07
C ASP A 368 7.94 -12.57 -9.58
N ILE A 369 8.33 -13.63 -10.29
CA ILE A 369 8.11 -13.77 -11.74
C ILE A 369 6.62 -13.85 -12.16
N SER A 370 5.68 -13.90 -11.23
CA SER A 370 4.24 -14.17 -11.44
C SER A 370 3.30 -13.05 -10.95
N SER A 371 3.79 -11.81 -10.87
CA SER A 371 3.10 -10.69 -10.21
C SER A 371 2.01 -10.00 -11.04
N ASP A 372 1.03 -10.71 -11.62
CA ASP A 372 -0.11 -10.07 -12.31
C ASP A 372 -1.22 -9.62 -11.35
N GLY A 373 -1.98 -8.59 -11.75
CA GLY A 373 -3.14 -8.06 -11.03
C GLY A 373 -2.80 -7.26 -9.76
N SER A 374 -3.73 -7.24 -8.81
CA SER A 374 -3.52 -6.62 -7.50
C SER A 374 -2.78 -7.60 -6.57
N VAL A 375 -1.62 -7.18 -6.09
CA VAL A 375 -0.72 -8.02 -5.28
C VAL A 375 -0.32 -7.28 -4.01
N ASN A 376 -0.42 -7.96 -2.87
CA ASN A 376 0.01 -7.48 -1.57
C ASN A 376 1.03 -8.46 -0.99
N TYR A 377 2.26 -8.00 -0.84
CA TYR A 377 3.34 -8.75 -0.21
C TYR A 377 3.44 -8.39 1.26
N THR A 378 3.42 -9.41 2.12
CA THR A 378 3.69 -9.25 3.56
C THR A 378 4.92 -10.07 3.91
N LEU A 379 5.88 -9.40 4.55
CA LEU A 379 7.15 -9.94 4.97
C LEU A 379 7.15 -10.06 6.49
N MET A 380 7.40 -11.25 7.01
CA MET A 380 7.48 -11.52 8.46
C MET A 380 8.93 -11.80 8.87
N LEU A 381 9.38 -11.16 9.94
CA LEU A 381 10.69 -11.37 10.55
C LEU A 381 10.63 -11.05 12.04
N ASN A 382 11.19 -11.91 12.90
CA ASN A 382 11.27 -11.72 14.36
C ASN A 382 9.91 -11.42 15.06
N GLY A 383 8.81 -11.95 14.52
CA GLY A 383 7.45 -11.69 15.03
C GLY A 383 6.87 -10.32 14.65
N GLN A 384 7.53 -9.61 13.74
CA GLN A 384 7.13 -8.30 13.21
C GLN A 384 6.78 -8.42 11.72
N SER A 385 5.97 -7.49 11.23
CA SER A 385 5.52 -7.41 9.83
C SER A 385 6.10 -6.19 9.13
N GLY A 386 6.25 -6.27 7.81
CA GLY A 386 6.29 -5.11 6.92
C GLY A 386 5.67 -5.52 5.59
N SER A 387 5.01 -4.60 4.88
CA SER A 387 4.27 -4.98 3.68
C SER A 387 4.21 -3.87 2.64
N VAL A 388 4.00 -4.27 1.39
CA VAL A 388 3.80 -3.38 0.25
C VAL A 388 2.75 -3.99 -0.67
N ALA A 389 1.93 -3.15 -1.30
CA ALA A 389 1.00 -3.57 -2.33
C ALA A 389 1.27 -2.82 -3.63
N LEU A 390 1.09 -3.49 -4.75
CA LEU A 390 1.09 -2.91 -6.08
C LEU A 390 -0.14 -3.34 -6.86
N ASN A 391 -0.48 -2.56 -7.88
CA ASN A 391 -1.35 -2.99 -8.96
C ASN A 391 -0.50 -3.13 -10.22
N ASN A 392 -0.36 -4.36 -10.70
CA ASN A 392 0.38 -4.68 -11.93
C ASN A 392 -0.55 -5.13 -13.06
N SER A 393 -1.85 -4.84 -12.94
CA SER A 393 -2.86 -5.16 -13.94
C SER A 393 -2.50 -4.56 -15.29
N LYS A 394 -2.32 -5.42 -16.31
CA LYS A 394 -2.04 -4.99 -17.68
C LYS A 394 -3.33 -4.59 -18.37
N ILE A 395 -3.28 -3.61 -19.25
CA ILE A 395 -4.37 -3.36 -20.20
C ILE A 395 -4.32 -4.45 -21.26
N ILE A 396 -5.38 -5.25 -21.38
CA ILE A 396 -5.51 -6.40 -22.30
C ILE A 396 -6.46 -6.13 -23.47
N ALA A 397 -7.29 -5.08 -23.39
CA ALA A 397 -8.07 -4.58 -24.52
C ALA A 397 -8.46 -3.11 -24.32
N GLY A 398 -8.57 -2.36 -25.43
CA GLY A 398 -9.05 -0.98 -25.44
C GLY A 398 -10.17 -0.80 -26.47
N LEU A 399 -11.39 -0.50 -26.00
CA LEU A 399 -12.54 -0.22 -26.84
C LEU A 399 -12.83 1.28 -26.84
N ASP A 400 -12.68 1.95 -27.98
CA ASP A 400 -13.24 3.29 -28.16
C ASP A 400 -14.77 3.19 -28.19
N TRP A 401 -15.46 3.90 -27.31
CA TRP A 401 -16.93 3.92 -27.36
C TRP A 401 -17.42 5.04 -28.26
N ASN A 402 -16.89 6.25 -28.02
CA ASN A 402 -17.17 7.50 -28.72
C ASN A 402 -18.55 7.55 -29.40
N ASP A 403 -19.56 7.77 -28.58
CA ASP A 403 -20.97 7.97 -28.92
C ASP A 403 -21.31 9.45 -29.20
N MET A 404 -20.28 10.29 -29.42
CA MET A 404 -20.32 11.76 -29.56
C MET A 404 -20.81 12.53 -28.32
N ILE A 405 -21.70 11.96 -27.50
CA ILE A 405 -22.31 12.60 -26.32
C ILE A 405 -21.42 12.42 -25.07
N ASN A 406 -20.92 11.21 -24.83
CA ASN A 406 -20.17 10.86 -23.61
C ASN A 406 -18.68 10.67 -23.87
N ASN A 407 -18.22 10.49 -25.11
CA ASN A 407 -16.80 10.43 -25.50
C ASN A 407 -15.93 9.60 -24.52
N ARG A 408 -16.32 8.33 -24.32
CA ARG A 408 -15.63 7.39 -23.44
C ARG A 408 -14.75 6.41 -24.23
N ALA A 409 -13.70 5.93 -23.57
CA ALA A 409 -13.01 4.69 -23.91
C ALA A 409 -13.16 3.71 -22.74
N TYR A 410 -13.11 2.41 -23.04
CA TYR A 410 -13.17 1.35 -22.05
C TYR A 410 -11.91 0.48 -22.15
N PHE A 411 -11.26 0.27 -21.02
CA PHE A 411 -10.02 -0.49 -20.93
C PHE A 411 -10.22 -1.70 -20.05
N PHE A 412 -10.01 -2.89 -20.61
CA PHE A 412 -10.12 -4.16 -19.90
C PHE A 412 -8.74 -4.56 -19.37
N ARG A 413 -8.72 -5.19 -18.21
CA ARG A 413 -7.52 -5.46 -17.42
C ARG A 413 -7.35 -6.94 -17.12
N SER A 414 -6.10 -7.38 -16.98
CA SER A 414 -5.76 -8.75 -16.58
C SER A 414 -6.28 -9.16 -15.19
N ASP A 415 -6.65 -8.21 -14.32
CA ASP A 415 -7.36 -8.49 -13.06
C ASP A 415 -8.88 -8.70 -13.22
N ASN A 416 -9.35 -9.02 -14.43
CA ASN A 416 -10.76 -9.23 -14.79
C ASN A 416 -11.67 -8.01 -14.58
N LYS A 417 -11.08 -6.82 -14.40
CA LYS A 417 -11.80 -5.55 -14.29
C LYS A 417 -11.75 -4.76 -15.58
N TYR A 418 -12.51 -3.67 -15.60
CA TYR A 418 -12.44 -2.65 -16.63
C TYR A 418 -12.47 -1.24 -16.03
N VAL A 419 -11.93 -0.29 -16.78
CA VAL A 419 -11.97 1.15 -16.48
C VAL A 419 -12.75 1.86 -17.57
N ARG A 420 -13.73 2.69 -17.18
CA ARG A 420 -14.36 3.67 -18.08
C ARG A 420 -13.58 4.98 -17.99
N TYR A 421 -12.99 5.38 -19.10
CA TYR A 421 -12.12 6.54 -19.18
C TYR A 421 -12.78 7.68 -19.96
N ASN A 422 -12.81 8.86 -19.35
CA ASN A 422 -13.38 10.07 -19.90
C ASN A 422 -12.33 10.79 -20.76
N LYS A 423 -12.48 10.68 -22.09
CA LYS A 423 -11.53 11.24 -23.07
C LYS A 423 -11.57 12.78 -23.12
N THR A 424 -12.61 13.40 -22.57
CA THR A 424 -12.76 14.87 -22.49
C THR A 424 -12.14 15.45 -21.23
N LEU A 425 -12.19 14.74 -20.10
CA LEU A 425 -11.54 15.15 -18.84
C LEU A 425 -10.14 14.56 -18.65
N ASP A 426 -9.67 13.77 -19.62
CA ASP A 426 -8.44 12.97 -19.61
C ASP A 426 -8.19 12.24 -18.29
N LYS A 427 -9.22 11.53 -17.81
CA LYS A 427 -9.16 10.72 -16.58
C LYS A 427 -10.22 9.63 -16.53
N SER A 428 -10.00 8.66 -15.67
CA SER A 428 -11.00 7.64 -15.32
C SER A 428 -12.21 8.26 -14.62
N ASP A 429 -13.41 7.74 -14.91
CA ASP A 429 -14.61 8.12 -14.16
C ASP A 429 -14.51 7.64 -12.70
N SER A 430 -15.20 8.33 -11.78
CA SER A 430 -15.23 7.94 -10.36
C SER A 430 -15.85 6.54 -10.16
N GLY A 431 -15.31 5.78 -9.20
CA GLY A 431 -15.77 4.43 -8.89
C GLY A 431 -15.29 3.34 -9.85
N TYR A 432 -14.23 3.59 -10.62
CA TYR A 432 -13.49 2.59 -11.42
C TYR A 432 -12.10 2.32 -10.81
N PRO A 433 -11.49 1.14 -11.05
CA PRO A 433 -11.96 0.02 -11.89
C PRO A 433 -13.17 -0.73 -11.32
N LYS A 434 -13.94 -1.39 -12.19
CA LYS A 434 -15.09 -2.24 -11.83
C LYS A 434 -14.93 -3.65 -12.40
N GLU A 435 -15.58 -4.64 -11.78
CA GLU A 435 -15.64 -6.00 -12.30
C GLU A 435 -16.24 -6.08 -13.71
N THR A 436 -15.62 -6.84 -14.60
CA THR A 436 -16.20 -7.24 -15.90
C THR A 436 -17.15 -8.41 -15.66
N ASN A 437 -18.45 -8.19 -15.72
CA ASN A 437 -19.48 -9.19 -15.46
C ASN A 437 -20.78 -8.85 -16.22
N ASN A 438 -21.81 -9.71 -16.17
CA ASN A 438 -23.05 -9.48 -16.91
C ASN A 438 -23.91 -8.31 -16.39
N SER A 439 -23.60 -7.72 -15.23
CA SER A 439 -24.24 -6.49 -14.76
C SER A 439 -23.55 -5.21 -15.27
N SER A 440 -22.31 -5.32 -15.76
CA SER A 440 -21.53 -4.22 -16.33
C SER A 440 -21.32 -4.31 -17.84
N TRP A 441 -21.35 -5.53 -18.38
CA TRP A 441 -21.22 -5.88 -19.79
C TRP A 441 -22.09 -7.13 -20.10
N PRO A 442 -23.41 -6.97 -20.32
CA PRO A 442 -24.33 -8.09 -20.54
C PRO A 442 -23.88 -9.05 -21.65
N GLY A 443 -23.59 -10.30 -21.28
CA GLY A 443 -23.14 -11.38 -22.16
C GLY A 443 -21.62 -11.52 -22.30
N LEU A 444 -20.83 -10.54 -21.87
CA LEU A 444 -19.36 -10.60 -21.89
C LEU A 444 -18.77 -11.27 -20.64
N GLY A 445 -19.50 -11.24 -19.52
CA GLY A 445 -18.97 -11.60 -18.19
C GLY A 445 -18.45 -13.03 -18.07
N ALA A 446 -19.01 -13.99 -18.82
CA ALA A 446 -18.56 -15.38 -18.85
C ALA A 446 -17.21 -15.58 -19.58
N TYR A 447 -16.73 -14.57 -20.30
CA TYR A 447 -15.55 -14.64 -21.17
C TYR A 447 -14.44 -13.66 -20.76
N LYS A 448 -14.59 -12.98 -19.62
CA LYS A 448 -13.68 -11.93 -19.13
C LYS A 448 -12.20 -12.35 -19.09
N GLU A 449 -11.94 -13.59 -18.68
CA GLU A 449 -10.59 -14.19 -18.58
C GLU A 449 -9.97 -14.50 -19.95
N ALA A 450 -10.79 -14.63 -20.99
CA ALA A 450 -10.36 -14.96 -22.34
C ALA A 450 -10.15 -13.73 -23.22
N ILE A 451 -10.59 -12.52 -22.83
CA ILE A 451 -10.45 -11.29 -23.63
C ILE A 451 -8.97 -11.04 -23.94
N SER A 452 -8.61 -11.00 -25.23
CA SER A 452 -7.24 -10.76 -25.69
C SER A 452 -7.09 -9.53 -26.58
N ALA A 453 -8.18 -9.02 -27.15
CA ALA A 453 -8.23 -7.72 -27.81
C ALA A 453 -9.68 -7.21 -27.88
N ALA A 454 -9.85 -5.91 -28.06
CA ALA A 454 -11.13 -5.33 -28.46
C ALA A 454 -10.90 -4.12 -29.37
N PHE A 455 -11.90 -3.78 -30.20
CA PHE A 455 -11.94 -2.54 -30.97
C PHE A 455 -13.36 -2.21 -31.45
N LYS A 456 -13.57 -0.97 -31.90
CA LYS A 456 -14.82 -0.50 -32.50
C LYS A 456 -14.82 -0.71 -34.01
N TRP A 457 -15.79 -1.47 -34.49
CA TRP A 457 -16.10 -1.63 -35.91
C TRP A 457 -17.15 -0.58 -36.36
N HIS A 458 -17.47 -0.55 -37.66
CA HIS A 458 -18.56 0.29 -38.16
C HIS A 458 -19.93 -0.11 -37.54
N ASN A 459 -20.90 0.81 -37.62
CA ASN A 459 -22.28 0.61 -37.14
C ASN A 459 -22.41 0.35 -35.62
N ASN A 460 -21.55 1.00 -34.80
CA ASN A 460 -21.58 0.91 -33.33
C ASN A 460 -21.54 -0.55 -32.81
N LYS A 461 -20.71 -1.40 -33.43
CA LYS A 461 -20.42 -2.74 -32.92
C LYS A 461 -19.01 -2.77 -32.33
N GLY A 462 -18.91 -3.16 -31.06
CA GLY A 462 -17.64 -3.55 -30.44
C GLY A 462 -17.33 -5.00 -30.80
N TYR A 463 -16.09 -5.31 -31.15
CA TYR A 463 -15.65 -6.68 -31.38
C TYR A 463 -14.58 -7.03 -30.35
N PHE A 464 -14.80 -8.11 -29.61
CA PHE A 464 -13.87 -8.66 -28.64
C PHE A 464 -13.30 -9.98 -29.17
N PHE A 465 -11.99 -10.12 -29.17
CA PHE A 465 -11.31 -11.37 -29.52
C PHE A 465 -10.98 -12.12 -28.25
N LEU A 466 -11.15 -13.44 -28.30
CA LEU A 466 -10.85 -14.35 -27.21
C LEU A 466 -9.59 -15.15 -27.53
N SER A 467 -8.77 -15.41 -26.52
CA SER A 467 -7.49 -16.14 -26.61
C SER A 467 -7.64 -17.58 -27.11
N ASP A 468 -8.85 -18.13 -27.07
CA ASP A 468 -9.22 -19.45 -27.60
C ASP A 468 -9.67 -19.45 -29.07
N GLY A 469 -9.55 -18.32 -29.77
CA GLY A 469 -9.85 -18.19 -31.19
C GLY A 469 -11.32 -17.97 -31.53
N ARG A 470 -12.14 -17.66 -30.52
CA ARG A 470 -13.49 -17.12 -30.70
C ARG A 470 -13.48 -15.60 -30.71
N TYR A 471 -14.59 -15.02 -31.14
CA TYR A 471 -14.86 -13.59 -30.99
C TYR A 471 -16.31 -13.34 -30.55
N ILE A 472 -16.54 -12.18 -29.97
CA ILE A 472 -17.84 -11.67 -29.51
C ILE A 472 -18.12 -10.38 -30.26
N ARG A 473 -19.35 -10.23 -30.79
CA ARG A 473 -19.86 -8.96 -31.29
C ARG A 473 -20.81 -8.36 -30.25
N TYR A 474 -20.53 -7.12 -29.86
CA TYR A 474 -21.24 -6.37 -28.83
C TYR A 474 -21.95 -5.17 -29.47
N ASP A 475 -23.25 -5.05 -29.26
CA ASP A 475 -24.03 -3.91 -29.71
C ASP A 475 -23.90 -2.76 -28.70
N MET A 476 -23.28 -1.66 -29.15
CA MET A 476 -23.03 -0.48 -28.31
C MET A 476 -24.27 0.44 -28.20
N ASN A 477 -25.34 0.16 -28.95
CA ASN A 477 -26.61 0.87 -28.87
C ASN A 477 -27.57 0.20 -27.88
N SER A 478 -27.59 -1.14 -27.82
CA SER A 478 -28.37 -1.90 -26.81
C SER A 478 -27.59 -2.24 -25.54
N ASP A 479 -26.28 -1.98 -25.52
CA ASP A 479 -25.34 -2.31 -24.44
C ASP A 479 -25.37 -3.81 -24.06
N SER A 480 -25.25 -4.68 -25.07
CA SER A 480 -25.28 -6.12 -24.89
C SER A 480 -24.55 -6.90 -25.99
N VAL A 481 -24.12 -8.13 -25.69
CA VAL A 481 -23.67 -9.09 -26.71
C VAL A 481 -24.80 -9.47 -27.67
N ASP A 482 -24.51 -9.49 -28.97
CA ASP A 482 -25.45 -9.97 -30.00
C ASP A 482 -25.75 -11.47 -29.83
N SER A 483 -26.98 -11.89 -30.15
CA SER A 483 -27.34 -13.31 -30.16
C SER A 483 -26.45 -14.13 -31.12
N GLY A 484 -26.08 -15.34 -30.71
CA GLY A 484 -25.19 -16.23 -31.46
C GLY A 484 -23.68 -16.03 -31.19
N TYR A 485 -23.30 -15.15 -30.26
CA TYR A 485 -21.92 -14.94 -29.83
C TYR A 485 -21.65 -15.49 -28.41
N PRO A 486 -20.40 -15.91 -28.09
CA PRO A 486 -19.21 -15.96 -28.96
C PRO A 486 -19.32 -17.00 -30.07
N THR A 487 -18.64 -16.75 -31.19
CA THR A 487 -18.48 -17.71 -32.28
C THR A 487 -17.02 -17.86 -32.68
N THR A 488 -16.65 -18.98 -33.29
CA THR A 488 -15.27 -19.26 -33.70
C THR A 488 -14.88 -18.41 -34.91
N ILE A 489 -13.66 -17.86 -34.90
CA ILE A 489 -13.09 -17.18 -36.06
C ILE A 489 -12.81 -18.24 -37.14
N THR A 490 -13.43 -18.07 -38.30
CA THR A 490 -13.26 -18.94 -39.47
C THR A 490 -13.10 -18.12 -40.74
N ASN A 491 -12.59 -18.72 -41.80
CA ASN A 491 -12.54 -18.07 -43.12
C ASN A 491 -13.92 -17.77 -43.72
N GLY A 492 -15.03 -18.19 -43.09
CA GLY A 492 -16.40 -17.81 -43.48
C GLY A 492 -16.97 -16.58 -42.76
N ASN A 493 -16.29 -16.07 -41.72
CA ASN A 493 -16.73 -14.88 -40.97
C ASN A 493 -15.62 -13.82 -40.74
N TRP A 494 -14.35 -14.21 -40.95
CA TRP A 494 -13.19 -13.34 -41.05
C TRP A 494 -12.20 -13.96 -42.08
N PRO A 495 -12.46 -13.84 -43.40
CA PRO A 495 -11.61 -14.43 -44.44
C PRO A 495 -10.11 -14.09 -44.27
N GLY A 496 -9.29 -15.14 -44.11
CA GLY A 496 -7.84 -15.06 -43.93
C GLY A 496 -7.37 -14.91 -42.47
N LEU A 497 -8.26 -14.67 -41.50
CA LEU A 497 -7.89 -14.49 -40.08
C LEU A 497 -7.80 -15.81 -39.30
N GLU A 498 -8.46 -16.87 -39.79
CA GLU A 498 -8.55 -18.17 -39.12
C GLU A 498 -7.21 -18.80 -38.69
N PRO A 499 -6.12 -18.77 -39.48
CA PRO A 499 -4.83 -19.34 -39.06
C PRO A 499 -4.20 -18.63 -37.84
N TYR A 500 -4.70 -17.44 -37.48
CA TYR A 500 -4.12 -16.54 -36.49
C TYR A 500 -5.05 -16.29 -35.30
N LYS A 501 -6.22 -16.95 -35.26
CA LYS A 501 -7.29 -16.68 -34.28
C LYS A 501 -6.85 -16.70 -32.81
N ASN A 502 -5.96 -17.62 -32.44
CA ASN A 502 -5.44 -17.75 -31.06
C ASN A 502 -4.25 -16.81 -30.75
N LYS A 503 -3.85 -15.94 -31.69
CA LYS A 503 -2.66 -15.07 -31.56
C LYS A 503 -2.97 -13.59 -31.37
N ILE A 504 -4.22 -13.17 -31.57
CA ILE A 504 -4.62 -11.75 -31.58
C ILE A 504 -4.54 -11.17 -30.16
N ILE A 505 -3.69 -10.15 -29.99
CA ILE A 505 -3.43 -9.44 -28.71
C ILE A 505 -3.74 -7.94 -28.74
N ALA A 506 -4.03 -7.39 -29.92
CA ALA A 506 -4.58 -6.05 -30.07
C ALA A 506 -5.27 -5.93 -31.43
N ALA A 507 -6.24 -5.03 -31.51
CA ALA A 507 -6.93 -4.69 -32.74
C ALA A 507 -7.05 -3.16 -32.86
N LEU A 508 -6.95 -2.62 -34.06
CA LEU A 508 -7.20 -1.21 -34.37
C LEU A 508 -8.07 -1.10 -35.61
N ASN A 509 -9.01 -0.16 -35.57
CA ASN A 509 -9.64 0.38 -36.76
C ASN A 509 -8.77 1.53 -37.26
N TRP A 510 -8.54 1.63 -38.56
CA TRP A 510 -7.70 2.65 -39.16
C TRP A 510 -8.51 3.43 -40.18
N ASN A 511 -8.27 4.74 -40.23
CA ASN A 511 -9.13 5.72 -40.92
C ASN A 511 -9.07 5.64 -42.46
N ASN A 512 -8.53 4.54 -43.02
CA ASN A 512 -8.33 4.26 -44.44
C ASN A 512 -9.06 2.98 -44.90
N SER A 513 -10.15 2.60 -44.22
CA SER A 513 -10.90 1.36 -44.48
C SER A 513 -10.09 0.07 -44.27
N LYS A 514 -9.09 0.10 -43.37
CA LYS A 514 -8.36 -1.09 -42.93
C LYS A 514 -8.51 -1.29 -41.43
N ALA A 515 -8.52 -2.55 -41.02
CA ALA A 515 -8.30 -2.95 -39.63
C ALA A 515 -6.94 -3.63 -39.49
N TYR A 516 -6.34 -3.53 -38.32
CA TYR A 516 -5.01 -4.08 -38.04
C TYR A 516 -5.07 -4.94 -36.79
N PHE A 517 -4.66 -6.20 -36.90
CA PHE A 517 -4.58 -7.15 -35.80
C PHE A 517 -3.13 -7.44 -35.46
N PHE A 518 -2.73 -7.25 -34.21
CA PHE A 518 -1.37 -7.48 -33.74
C PHE A 518 -1.31 -8.86 -33.08
N LEU A 519 -0.25 -9.61 -33.38
CA LEU A 519 -0.09 -10.99 -32.95
C LEU A 519 0.99 -11.13 -31.89
N ASN A 520 0.82 -12.09 -30.98
CA ASN A 520 1.73 -12.37 -29.86
C ASN A 520 3.17 -12.77 -30.28
N ASP A 521 3.40 -13.11 -31.55
CA ASP A 521 4.71 -13.40 -32.13
C ASP A 521 5.45 -12.15 -32.68
N GLY A 522 4.87 -10.96 -32.52
CA GLY A 522 5.47 -9.70 -32.99
C GLY A 522 5.27 -9.46 -34.50
N THR A 523 4.30 -10.14 -35.11
CA THR A 523 3.78 -9.83 -36.44
C THR A 523 2.42 -9.14 -36.36
N TYR A 524 1.93 -8.60 -37.47
CA TYR A 524 0.61 -8.02 -37.58
C TYR A 524 -0.06 -8.38 -38.90
N ILE A 525 -1.39 -8.36 -38.92
CA ILE A 525 -2.28 -8.58 -40.07
C ILE A 525 -2.93 -7.25 -40.43
N ARG A 526 -3.09 -6.98 -41.73
CA ARG A 526 -3.93 -5.89 -42.24
C ARG A 526 -5.15 -6.48 -42.95
N TYR A 527 -6.33 -6.09 -42.52
CA TYR A 527 -7.62 -6.54 -43.01
C TYR A 527 -8.30 -5.44 -43.80
N SER A 528 -8.85 -5.78 -44.96
CA SER A 528 -9.61 -4.89 -45.83
C SER A 528 -11.06 -4.81 -45.38
N ILE A 529 -11.48 -3.68 -44.81
CA ILE A 529 -12.88 -3.50 -44.40
C ILE A 529 -13.80 -3.45 -45.64
N SER A 530 -13.30 -2.97 -46.79
CA SER A 530 -14.06 -2.88 -48.04
C SER A 530 -14.21 -4.22 -48.78
N ASN A 531 -13.24 -5.13 -48.65
CA ASN A 531 -13.26 -6.42 -49.36
C ASN A 531 -13.68 -7.57 -48.44
N ASP A 532 -13.76 -7.32 -47.14
CA ASP A 532 -13.99 -8.30 -46.07
C ASP A 532 -12.99 -9.48 -46.08
N GLU A 533 -11.70 -9.16 -46.21
CA GLU A 533 -10.62 -10.17 -46.23
C GLU A 533 -9.28 -9.63 -45.68
N VAL A 534 -8.39 -10.53 -45.26
CA VAL A 534 -6.97 -10.20 -45.02
C VAL A 534 -6.27 -9.83 -46.34
N ASP A 535 -5.56 -8.70 -46.36
CA ASP A 535 -4.77 -8.29 -47.52
C ASP A 535 -3.67 -9.34 -47.83
N SER A 536 -3.39 -9.54 -49.12
CA SER A 536 -2.32 -10.46 -49.55
C SER A 536 -0.92 -10.05 -49.01
N GLY A 537 -0.10 -11.06 -48.71
CA GLY A 537 1.25 -10.88 -48.16
C GLY A 537 1.29 -10.54 -46.66
N TYR A 538 0.23 -10.84 -45.91
CA TYR A 538 0.18 -10.75 -44.45
C TYR A 538 0.15 -12.16 -43.80
N PRO A 539 0.61 -12.31 -42.55
CA PRO A 539 1.10 -11.29 -41.63
C PRO A 539 2.49 -10.75 -41.99
N LYS A 540 2.82 -9.55 -41.50
CA LYS A 540 4.14 -8.91 -41.66
C LYS A 540 4.79 -8.65 -40.29
N PRO A 541 6.12 -8.65 -40.18
CA PRO A 541 6.79 -8.31 -38.92
C PRO A 541 6.52 -6.86 -38.53
N ILE A 542 6.34 -6.60 -37.24
CA ILE A 542 6.32 -5.25 -36.68
C ILE A 542 7.78 -4.77 -36.58
N ASN A 543 8.12 -3.73 -37.34
CA ASN A 543 9.47 -3.15 -37.42
C ASN A 543 9.43 -1.69 -37.89
N ASN A 544 10.58 -1.02 -37.96
CA ASN A 544 10.65 0.40 -38.34
C ASN A 544 10.27 0.71 -39.80
N SER A 545 10.03 -0.30 -40.65
CA SER A 545 9.54 -0.15 -42.03
C SER A 545 8.03 -0.39 -42.16
N THR A 546 7.34 -0.72 -41.07
CA THR A 546 5.91 -1.09 -41.06
C THR A 546 5.12 -0.42 -39.93
N TRP A 547 5.76 -0.20 -38.80
CA TRP A 547 5.23 0.44 -37.59
C TRP A 547 6.40 1.18 -36.92
N ALA A 548 6.72 2.38 -37.41
CA ALA A 548 7.93 3.09 -37.01
C ALA A 548 7.94 3.36 -35.49
N GLY A 549 8.98 2.87 -34.81
CA GLY A 549 9.14 2.98 -33.36
C GLY A 549 8.44 1.89 -32.51
N LEU A 550 7.74 0.92 -33.12
CA LEU A 550 7.19 -0.24 -32.38
C LEU A 550 8.08 -1.50 -32.40
N GLY A 551 9.14 -1.53 -33.22
CA GLY A 551 9.96 -2.73 -33.47
C GLY A 551 10.51 -3.40 -32.20
N ASP A 552 11.04 -2.62 -31.25
CA ASP A 552 11.63 -3.10 -30.00
C ASP A 552 10.59 -3.52 -28.93
N TYR A 553 9.31 -3.31 -29.24
CA TYR A 553 8.17 -3.53 -28.36
C TYR A 553 7.16 -4.54 -28.93
N LYS A 554 7.40 -5.08 -30.13
CA LYS A 554 6.48 -5.96 -30.85
C LYS A 554 5.93 -7.17 -30.07
N THR A 555 6.75 -7.79 -29.21
CA THR A 555 6.35 -8.90 -28.32
C THR A 555 5.94 -8.46 -26.91
N LYS A 556 5.93 -7.14 -26.65
CA LYS A 556 5.54 -6.54 -25.37
C LYS A 556 4.13 -5.93 -25.41
N ILE A 557 3.55 -5.73 -26.60
CA ILE A 557 2.18 -5.21 -26.75
C ILE A 557 1.20 -6.15 -26.03
N THR A 558 0.25 -5.56 -25.28
CA THR A 558 -0.85 -6.28 -24.61
C THR A 558 -2.23 -5.76 -24.99
N ALA A 559 -2.30 -4.53 -25.51
CA ALA A 559 -3.52 -3.95 -26.06
C ALA A 559 -3.17 -2.78 -27.00
N ALA A 560 -4.14 -2.38 -27.82
CA ALA A 560 -4.16 -1.09 -28.46
C ALA A 560 -5.54 -0.44 -28.27
N VAL A 561 -5.61 0.88 -28.43
CA VAL A 561 -6.87 1.62 -28.49
C VAL A 561 -6.78 2.67 -29.60
N ASP A 562 -7.84 2.78 -30.40
CA ASP A 562 -8.02 3.92 -31.26
C ASP A 562 -8.49 5.12 -30.42
N TRP A 563 -7.86 6.28 -30.57
CA TRP A 563 -8.21 7.45 -29.76
C TRP A 563 -8.98 8.50 -30.54
N ASN A 564 -8.48 8.85 -31.73
CA ASN A 564 -9.09 9.82 -32.63
C ASN A 564 -8.48 9.73 -34.04
N SER A 565 -8.80 10.70 -34.89
CA SER A 565 -8.26 10.80 -36.25
C SER A 565 -6.73 10.89 -36.32
N THR A 566 -6.08 11.38 -35.26
CA THR A 566 -4.64 11.69 -35.21
C THR A 566 -3.81 10.63 -34.50
N PHE A 567 -4.36 9.98 -33.45
CA PHE A 567 -3.59 9.12 -32.54
C PHE A 567 -4.29 7.80 -32.24
N CYS A 568 -3.47 6.77 -32.06
CA CYS A 568 -3.79 5.56 -31.31
C CYS A 568 -2.74 5.34 -30.22
N TYR A 569 -3.00 4.43 -29.29
CA TYR A 569 -2.07 4.09 -28.22
C TYR A 569 -1.90 2.59 -28.10
N PHE A 570 -0.66 2.16 -27.83
CA PHE A 570 -0.30 0.77 -27.56
C PHE A 570 0.09 0.63 -26.09
N PHE A 571 -0.45 -0.37 -25.41
CA PHE A 571 -0.11 -0.69 -24.02
C PHE A 571 0.83 -1.88 -23.99
N LEU A 572 1.79 -1.86 -23.07
CA LEU A 572 2.86 -2.84 -22.96
C LEU A 572 2.81 -3.62 -21.65
N ASN A 573 3.31 -4.86 -21.67
CA ASN A 573 3.30 -5.84 -20.57
C ASN A 573 4.09 -5.44 -19.31
N ASN A 574 4.80 -4.31 -19.35
CA ASN A 574 5.57 -3.73 -18.25
C ASN A 574 4.94 -2.42 -17.71
N ASN A 575 3.63 -2.25 -17.87
CA ASN A 575 2.88 -1.04 -17.46
C ASN A 575 3.52 0.26 -17.97
N THR A 576 3.88 0.23 -19.25
CA THR A 576 4.19 1.41 -20.05
C THR A 576 3.31 1.45 -21.29
N TYR A 577 3.23 2.59 -21.95
CA TYR A 577 2.44 2.76 -23.16
C TYR A 577 3.19 3.59 -24.20
N ILE A 578 2.81 3.46 -25.48
CA ILE A 578 3.34 4.22 -26.61
C ILE A 578 2.19 5.00 -27.25
N LYS A 579 2.36 6.31 -27.43
CA LYS A 579 1.49 7.12 -28.28
C LYS A 579 1.97 7.04 -29.72
N TYR A 580 1.09 6.68 -30.64
CA TYR A 580 1.39 6.53 -32.06
C TYR A 580 0.57 7.51 -32.90
N SER A 581 1.23 8.18 -33.83
CA SER A 581 0.65 9.17 -34.73
C SER A 581 0.19 8.50 -36.02
N LYS A 582 -1.12 8.52 -36.28
CA LYS A 582 -1.73 8.06 -37.53
C LYS A 582 -1.39 8.96 -38.73
N ILE A 583 -0.96 10.21 -38.48
CA ILE A 583 -0.63 11.21 -39.52
C ILE A 583 0.81 11.05 -40.02
N THR A 584 1.75 10.76 -39.12
CA THR A 584 3.18 10.58 -39.44
C THR A 584 3.57 9.10 -39.52
N ASP A 585 2.60 8.18 -39.40
CA ASP A 585 2.74 6.73 -39.29
C ASP A 585 3.95 6.29 -38.45
N SER A 586 4.00 6.81 -37.21
CA SER A 586 5.14 6.63 -36.31
C SER A 586 4.80 6.84 -34.84
N ALA A 587 5.55 6.16 -33.96
CA ALA A 587 5.57 6.43 -32.53
C ALA A 587 6.03 7.87 -32.27
N VAL A 588 5.35 8.57 -31.37
CA VAL A 588 5.73 9.92 -30.94
C VAL A 588 7.06 9.84 -30.16
N SER A 589 7.93 10.83 -30.34
CA SER A 589 9.21 10.90 -29.61
C SER A 589 9.01 10.95 -28.08
N GLY A 590 9.94 10.36 -27.34
CA GLY A 590 9.88 10.27 -25.88
C GLY A 590 8.91 9.23 -25.31
N TYR A 591 8.62 8.18 -26.09
CA TYR A 591 7.87 7.00 -25.69
C TYR A 591 8.73 5.72 -25.77
N PRO A 592 8.42 4.65 -25.00
CA PRO A 592 7.28 4.49 -24.11
C PRO A 592 7.34 5.35 -22.83
N LYS A 593 6.19 5.61 -22.23
CA LYS A 593 6.05 6.30 -20.93
C LYS A 593 5.40 5.39 -19.89
N PRO A 594 5.68 5.56 -18.58
CA PRO A 594 4.99 4.83 -17.51
C PRO A 594 3.46 5.02 -17.57
N LEU A 595 2.71 3.97 -17.26
CA LEU A 595 1.26 3.99 -17.11
C LEU A 595 0.91 4.29 -15.63
N ASN A 596 0.74 5.57 -15.30
CA ASN A 596 0.52 6.03 -13.92
C ASN A 596 -0.45 7.24 -13.88
N ASN A 597 -0.71 7.76 -12.67
CA ASN A 597 -1.66 8.86 -12.48
C ASN A 597 -1.24 10.20 -13.10
N SER A 598 0.01 10.34 -13.55
CA SER A 598 0.51 11.52 -14.26
C SER A 598 0.39 11.42 -15.79
N THR A 599 0.10 10.23 -16.33
CA THR A 599 -0.02 9.97 -17.78
C THR A 599 -1.38 9.45 -18.22
N TRP A 600 -2.05 8.67 -17.36
CA TRP A 600 -3.39 8.13 -17.54
C TRP A 600 -4.13 8.09 -16.18
N PRO A 601 -4.62 9.24 -15.67
CA PRO A 601 -5.24 9.34 -14.37
C PRO A 601 -6.31 8.27 -14.11
N GLY A 602 -6.07 7.42 -13.11
CA GLY A 602 -6.95 6.35 -12.63
C GLY A 602 -6.94 5.04 -13.43
N LEU A 603 -6.23 4.95 -14.55
CA LEU A 603 -6.32 3.77 -15.44
C LEU A 603 -5.69 2.51 -14.81
N ASN A 604 -4.62 2.68 -14.04
CA ASN A 604 -3.91 1.60 -13.34
C ASN A 604 -4.07 1.65 -11.80
N ASN A 605 -5.16 2.25 -11.31
CA ASN A 605 -5.54 2.18 -9.89
C ASN A 605 -5.92 0.75 -9.48
#